data_AF-A0A954F6A7-F1
#
_entry.id   AF-A0A954F6A7-F1
#
_cell.length_a   1.000
_cell.length_b   1.000
_cell.length_c   1.000
_cell.angle_alpha   90.00
_cell.angle_beta   90.00
_cell.angle_gamma   90.00
#
_symmetry.space_group_name_H-M   'P 1'
#
loop_
_entity.id
_entity.type
_entity.pdbx_description
1 polymer ?
#
loop_
_entity_poly.entity_id
_entity_poly.type
_entity_poly.pdbx_seq_one_letter_code
_entity_poly.pdbx_strand_id
1 'polypeptide(L)'
;MQPSDPPLYSFDPAPDADRFLNRELSLLEFNHRVLAQAQASSTPLLERLFFLTITSTNLDEFFEVRAAFHRERALHAPHVRSIDGKTSPEILEAISERAHSLVADQYRVLNDQLLPALEEQGVRILRRQHWGPARDAWVREFFEQQVLPVLTPIGLDQAHPFPRILNKSLNFILSLEGEDALGRNVDLAVVQVPRTLPRVIPLPPLS
;
A
#
# COMPACT_ATOMS: atom_id res chain seq x y z
N MET A 1 31.96 22.39 26.22
CA MET A 1 31.75 22.21 24.77
C MET A 1 32.51 20.96 24.39
N GLN A 2 31.85 19.79 24.36
CA GLN A 2 32.51 18.56 23.91
C GLN A 2 32.80 18.67 22.41
N PRO A 3 33.95 18.17 21.93
CA PRO A 3 34.20 18.09 20.50
C PRO A 3 33.15 17.16 19.89
N SER A 4 32.44 17.66 18.90
CA SER A 4 31.53 16.86 18.06
C SER A 4 32.34 15.74 17.41
N ASP A 5 31.91 14.48 17.61
CA ASP A 5 32.50 13.34 16.91
C ASP A 5 32.49 13.59 15.39
N PRO A 6 33.56 13.23 14.66
CA PRO A 6 33.56 13.31 13.21
C PRO A 6 32.42 12.45 12.63
N PRO A 7 31.81 12.85 11.51
CA PRO A 7 30.77 12.04 10.89
C PRO A 7 31.33 10.65 10.58
N LEU A 8 30.70 9.61 11.16
CA LEU A 8 31.23 8.25 11.13
C LEU A 8 31.39 7.65 9.71
N TYR A 9 30.86 8.29 8.66
CA TYR A 9 30.97 7.80 7.29
C TYR A 9 30.95 8.97 6.29
N SER A 10 32.12 9.53 5.99
CA SER A 10 32.37 10.26 4.74
C SER A 10 33.04 9.31 3.77
N PHE A 11 32.26 8.65 2.91
CA PHE A 11 32.84 8.01 1.74
C PHE A 11 32.98 9.08 0.67
N ASP A 12 34.22 9.47 0.34
CA ASP A 12 34.48 10.06 -0.96
C ASP A 12 33.90 9.10 -2.02
N PRO A 13 33.22 9.60 -3.06
CA PRO A 13 32.67 8.73 -4.09
C PRO A 13 33.81 7.85 -4.62
N ALA A 14 33.57 6.54 -4.68
CA ALA A 14 34.56 5.62 -5.21
C ALA A 14 35.00 6.13 -6.59
N PRO A 15 36.30 6.05 -6.96
CA PRO A 15 36.82 6.55 -8.23
C PRO A 15 36.14 5.94 -9.48
N ASP A 16 35.27 4.94 -9.28
CA ASP A 16 34.44 4.28 -10.28
C ASP A 16 32.95 4.19 -9.85
N ALA A 17 32.38 5.23 -9.22
CA ALA A 17 31.00 5.22 -8.72
C ALA A 17 29.96 4.76 -9.77
N ASP A 18 30.17 5.12 -11.04
CA ASP A 18 29.29 4.74 -12.17
C ASP A 18 29.29 3.24 -12.48
N ARG A 19 30.27 2.47 -11.96
CA ARG A 19 30.34 1.01 -12.12
C ARG A 19 29.49 0.25 -11.10
N PHE A 20 28.97 0.92 -10.07
CA PHE A 20 28.17 0.29 -9.02
C PHE A 20 26.68 0.51 -9.25
N LEU A 21 25.91 -0.58 -9.17
CA LEU A 21 24.46 -0.48 -9.10
C LEU A 21 24.03 -0.05 -7.70
N ASN A 22 23.04 0.83 -7.64
CA ASN A 22 22.40 1.15 -6.38
C ASN A 22 21.69 -0.08 -5.82
N ARG A 23 21.95 -0.42 -4.56
CA ARG A 23 21.35 -1.58 -3.90
C ARG A 23 19.82 -1.51 -3.87
N GLU A 24 19.28 -0.35 -3.50
CA GLU A 24 17.84 -0.19 -3.30
C GLU A 24 17.09 -0.22 -4.62
N LEU A 25 17.66 0.40 -5.66
CA LEU A 25 17.10 0.31 -7.01
C LEU A 25 17.17 -1.13 -7.53
N SER A 26 18.25 -1.86 -7.25
CA SER A 26 18.39 -3.27 -7.62
C SER A 26 17.33 -4.16 -6.95
N LEU A 27 16.92 -3.85 -5.71
CA LEU A 27 15.82 -4.54 -5.03
C LEU A 27 14.46 -4.23 -5.68
N LEU A 28 14.23 -3.02 -6.16
CA LEU A 28 13.03 -2.70 -6.95
C LEU A 28 13.02 -3.46 -8.29
N GLU A 29 14.17 -3.57 -8.97
CA GLU A 29 14.28 -4.38 -10.19
C GLU A 29 14.05 -5.88 -9.92
N PHE A 30 14.49 -6.38 -8.76
CA PHE A 30 14.14 -7.73 -8.33
C PHE A 30 12.62 -7.89 -8.19
N ASN A 31 11.92 -6.92 -7.58
CA ASN A 31 10.47 -6.95 -7.48
C ASN A 31 9.77 -6.89 -8.84
N HIS A 32 10.30 -6.14 -9.82
CA HIS A 32 9.82 -6.21 -11.20
C HIS A 32 9.92 -7.62 -11.79
N ARG A 33 11.00 -8.36 -11.49
CA ARG A 33 11.15 -9.76 -11.94
C ARG A 33 10.18 -10.71 -11.25
N VAL A 34 9.86 -10.47 -9.98
CA VAL A 34 8.81 -11.23 -9.27
C VAL A 34 7.44 -10.95 -9.92
N LEU A 35 7.14 -9.68 -10.23
CA LEU A 35 5.91 -9.31 -10.94
C LEU A 35 5.84 -9.93 -12.34
N ALA A 36 6.97 -10.09 -13.03
CA ALA A 36 7.01 -10.75 -14.34
C ALA A 36 6.50 -12.21 -14.27
N GLN A 37 6.63 -12.90 -13.13
CA GLN A 37 6.05 -14.24 -12.94
C GLN A 37 4.51 -14.20 -12.90
N ALA A 38 3.91 -13.09 -12.45
CA ALA A 38 2.45 -12.89 -12.51
C ALA A 38 1.95 -12.61 -13.93
N GLN A 39 2.83 -12.20 -14.84
CA GLN A 39 2.49 -11.92 -16.25
C GLN A 39 2.66 -13.16 -17.14
N ALA A 40 3.52 -14.10 -16.74
CA ALA A 40 3.84 -15.28 -17.53
C ALA A 40 2.63 -16.22 -17.68
N SER A 41 2.16 -16.43 -18.92
CA SER A 41 1.05 -17.34 -19.23
C SER A 41 1.39 -18.82 -19.00
N SER A 42 2.68 -19.16 -18.91
CA SER A 42 3.17 -20.48 -18.51
C SER A 42 2.95 -20.78 -17.03
N THR A 43 2.69 -19.76 -16.21
CA THR A 43 2.45 -19.91 -14.78
C THR A 43 0.95 -20.12 -14.53
N PRO A 44 0.55 -21.11 -13.70
CA PRO A 44 -0.86 -21.32 -13.37
C PRO A 44 -1.53 -20.05 -12.82
N LEU A 45 -2.81 -19.84 -13.13
CA LEU A 45 -3.50 -18.58 -12.85
C LEU A 45 -3.46 -18.15 -11.39
N LEU A 46 -3.69 -19.07 -10.45
CA LEU A 46 -3.63 -18.75 -9.02
C LEU A 46 -2.19 -18.46 -8.56
N GLU A 47 -1.19 -19.16 -9.10
CA GLU A 47 0.22 -18.88 -8.84
C GLU A 47 0.62 -17.49 -9.33
N ARG A 48 0.07 -17.05 -10.48
CA ARG A 48 0.25 -15.67 -10.97
C ARG A 48 -0.31 -14.65 -10.00
N LEU A 49 -1.50 -14.91 -9.44
CA LEU A 49 -2.09 -14.06 -8.40
C LEU A 49 -1.21 -14.06 -7.14
N PHE A 50 -0.68 -15.21 -6.73
CA PHE A 50 0.26 -15.29 -5.61
C PHE A 50 1.51 -14.44 -5.85
N PHE A 51 2.15 -14.51 -7.01
CA PHE A 51 3.31 -13.66 -7.34
C PHE A 51 2.99 -12.15 -7.28
N LEU A 52 1.79 -11.75 -7.69
CA LEU A 52 1.34 -10.37 -7.53
C LEU A 52 1.26 -9.97 -6.05
N THR A 53 0.69 -10.84 -5.19
CA THR A 53 0.63 -10.58 -3.73
C THR A 53 2.00 -10.58 -3.05
N ILE A 54 2.93 -11.42 -3.51
CA ILE A 54 4.31 -11.44 -3.02
C ILE A 54 4.98 -10.11 -3.34
N THR A 55 4.82 -9.61 -4.57
CA THR A 55 5.39 -8.31 -4.97
C THR A 55 4.84 -7.17 -4.10
N SER A 56 3.55 -7.17 -3.78
CA SER A 56 2.96 -6.18 -2.85
C SER A 56 3.56 -6.28 -1.45
N THR A 57 3.74 -7.50 -0.93
CA THR A 57 4.29 -7.74 0.41
C THR A 57 5.75 -7.29 0.51
N ASN A 58 6.55 -7.61 -0.51
CA ASN A 58 7.94 -7.19 -0.60
C ASN A 58 8.06 -5.66 -0.68
N LEU A 59 7.14 -5.00 -1.39
CA LEU A 59 7.13 -3.55 -1.49
C LEU A 59 6.80 -2.90 -0.13
N ASP A 60 5.87 -3.46 0.64
CA ASP A 60 5.59 -3.00 2.01
C ASP A 60 6.86 -3.08 2.88
N GLU A 61 7.54 -4.23 2.90
CA GLU A 61 8.78 -4.41 3.67
C GLU A 61 9.89 -3.45 3.22
N PHE A 62 10.00 -3.25 1.91
CA PHE A 62 10.96 -2.29 1.34
C PHE A 62 10.72 -0.88 1.87
N PHE A 63 9.47 -0.41 1.95
CA PHE A 63 9.18 0.92 2.49
C PHE A 63 9.37 1.01 4.00
N GLU A 64 9.00 -0.05 4.74
CA GLU A 64 9.13 -0.10 6.19
C GLU A 64 10.58 -0.08 6.68
N VAL A 65 11.50 -0.67 5.89
CA VAL A 65 12.90 -0.82 6.28
C VAL A 65 13.82 0.08 5.46
N ARG A 66 13.80 -0.05 4.12
CA ARG A 66 14.79 0.57 3.23
C ARG A 66 14.50 2.04 2.97
N ALA A 67 13.28 2.36 2.55
CA ALA A 67 12.91 3.75 2.31
C ALA A 67 12.95 4.58 3.61
N ALA A 68 12.53 3.98 4.74
CA ALA A 68 12.62 4.60 6.05
C ALA A 68 14.06 4.98 6.43
N PHE A 69 15.03 4.07 6.22
CA PHE A 69 16.45 4.35 6.45
C PHE A 69 16.97 5.54 5.62
N HIS A 70 16.63 5.58 4.32
CA HIS A 70 17.03 6.70 3.47
C HIS A 70 16.34 8.01 3.85
N ARG A 71 15.08 7.96 4.30
CA ARG A 71 14.34 9.12 4.81
C ARG A 71 15.01 9.69 6.06
N GLU A 72 15.39 8.86 7.02
CA GLU A 72 16.13 9.29 8.21
C GLU A 72 17.48 9.92 7.83
N ARG A 73 18.24 9.28 6.94
CA ARG A 73 19.51 9.83 6.45
C ARG A 73 19.36 11.12 5.67
N ALA A 74 18.29 11.30 4.91
CA ALA A 74 18.03 12.55 4.21
C ALA A 74 17.80 13.72 5.19
N LEU A 75 17.24 13.46 6.38
CA LEU A 75 17.03 14.48 7.41
C LEU A 75 18.32 14.84 8.17
N HIS A 76 19.16 13.84 8.48
CA HIS A 76 20.31 14.03 9.37
C HIS A 76 21.65 14.13 8.65
N ALA A 77 21.77 13.60 7.43
CA ALA A 77 23.01 13.52 6.67
C ALA A 77 22.77 13.61 5.13
N PRO A 78 22.09 14.66 4.63
CA PRO A 78 21.62 14.75 3.25
C PRO A 78 22.73 14.72 2.19
N HIS A 79 23.93 15.18 2.52
CA HIS A 79 25.05 15.27 1.57
C HIS A 79 25.93 14.02 1.53
N VAL A 80 25.71 13.05 2.42
CA VAL A 80 26.51 11.82 2.43
C VAL A 80 26.12 10.96 1.23
N ARG A 81 27.11 10.61 0.42
CA ARG A 81 26.93 9.80 -0.78
C ARG A 81 27.10 8.30 -0.47
N SER A 82 26.37 7.51 -1.24
CA SER A 82 26.48 6.06 -1.30
C SER A 82 27.62 5.65 -2.24
N ILE A 83 27.96 4.35 -2.28
CA ILE A 83 29.03 3.79 -3.13
C ILE A 83 28.83 4.09 -4.62
N ASP A 84 27.58 4.26 -5.05
CA ASP A 84 27.17 4.59 -6.41
C ASP A 84 27.10 6.11 -6.66
N GLY A 85 27.66 6.90 -5.75
CA GLY A 85 27.72 8.35 -5.83
C GLY A 85 26.42 9.07 -5.48
N LYS A 86 25.30 8.40 -5.21
CA LYS A 86 24.02 9.08 -4.93
C LYS A 86 23.84 9.46 -3.47
N THR A 87 23.20 10.59 -3.22
CA THR A 87 22.74 11.02 -1.90
C THR A 87 21.40 10.38 -1.54
N SER A 88 21.04 10.34 -0.26
CA SER A 88 19.74 9.80 0.16
C SER A 88 18.53 10.50 -0.48
N PRO A 89 18.50 11.84 -0.65
CA PRO A 89 17.43 12.49 -1.42
C PRO A 89 17.32 12.00 -2.88
N GLU A 90 18.44 11.91 -3.60
CA GLU A 90 18.46 11.38 -4.98
C GLU A 90 18.00 9.92 -5.04
N ILE A 91 18.37 9.10 -4.04
CA ILE A 91 17.91 7.70 -3.92
C ILE A 91 16.40 7.65 -3.66
N LEU A 92 15.85 8.47 -2.78
CA LEU A 92 14.41 8.50 -2.48
C LEU A 92 13.58 8.93 -3.70
N GLU A 93 14.06 9.90 -4.47
CA GLU A 93 13.43 10.32 -5.73
C GLU A 93 13.41 9.15 -6.73
N ALA A 94 14.56 8.52 -6.94
CA ALA A 94 14.69 7.36 -7.84
C ALA A 94 13.89 6.13 -7.37
N ILE A 95 13.71 5.94 -6.05
CA ILE A 95 12.81 4.95 -5.44
C ILE A 95 11.36 5.30 -5.77
N SER A 96 10.96 6.56 -5.62
CA SER A 96 9.59 7.01 -5.86
C SER A 96 9.16 6.73 -7.30
N GLU A 97 9.99 7.10 -8.28
CA GLU A 97 9.71 6.86 -9.70
C GLU A 97 9.50 5.38 -10.01
N ARG A 98 10.44 4.51 -9.58
CA ARG A 98 10.38 3.06 -9.83
C ARG A 98 9.23 2.39 -9.09
N ALA A 99 8.99 2.78 -7.84
CA ALA A 99 7.88 2.23 -7.06
C ALA A 99 6.53 2.59 -7.69
N HIS A 100 6.33 3.82 -8.16
CA HIS A 100 5.11 4.19 -8.89
C HIS A 100 4.94 3.38 -10.18
N SER A 101 6.02 3.18 -10.95
CA SER A 101 5.99 2.33 -12.14
C SER A 101 5.61 0.88 -11.79
N LEU A 102 6.22 0.30 -10.76
CA LEU A 102 5.93 -1.06 -10.31
C LEU A 102 4.47 -1.21 -9.85
N VAL A 103 3.95 -0.25 -9.10
CA VAL A 103 2.56 -0.25 -8.62
C VAL A 103 1.59 -0.11 -9.80
N ALA A 104 1.87 0.78 -10.75
CA ALA A 104 1.07 0.89 -11.97
C ALA A 104 1.03 -0.44 -12.74
N ASP A 105 2.16 -1.15 -12.82
CA ASP A 105 2.24 -2.46 -13.44
C ASP A 105 1.44 -3.51 -12.66
N GLN A 106 1.49 -3.52 -11.33
CA GLN A 106 0.67 -4.41 -10.51
C GLN A 106 -0.82 -4.21 -10.80
N TYR A 107 -1.30 -2.97 -10.85
CA TYR A 107 -2.70 -2.68 -11.16
C TYR A 107 -3.09 -3.11 -12.57
N ARG A 108 -2.23 -2.89 -13.56
CA ARG A 108 -2.46 -3.34 -14.93
C ARG A 108 -2.54 -4.87 -15.02
N VAL A 109 -1.61 -5.58 -14.39
CA VAL A 109 -1.64 -7.06 -14.34
C VAL A 109 -2.92 -7.56 -13.65
N LEU A 110 -3.27 -6.97 -12.51
CA LEU A 110 -4.47 -7.36 -11.77
C LEU A 110 -5.75 -7.13 -12.60
N ASN A 111 -5.95 -5.91 -13.11
CA ASN A 111 -7.20 -5.50 -13.74
C ASN A 111 -7.36 -6.01 -15.16
N ASP A 112 -6.28 -6.05 -15.95
CA ASP A 112 -6.38 -6.31 -17.38
C ASP A 112 -6.03 -7.76 -17.74
N GLN A 113 -5.45 -8.52 -16.81
CA GLN A 113 -5.05 -9.91 -17.06
C GLN A 113 -5.64 -10.89 -16.04
N LEU A 114 -5.41 -10.67 -14.74
CA LEU A 114 -5.77 -11.67 -13.73
C LEU A 114 -7.26 -11.71 -13.44
N LEU A 115 -7.91 -10.57 -13.20
CA LEU A 115 -9.35 -10.53 -12.94
C LEU A 115 -10.19 -11.07 -14.12
N PRO A 116 -9.91 -10.70 -15.39
CA PRO A 116 -10.59 -11.30 -16.54
C PRO A 116 -10.37 -12.81 -16.65
N ALA A 117 -9.13 -13.29 -16.50
CA ALA A 117 -8.84 -14.72 -16.56
C ALA A 117 -9.50 -15.52 -15.43
N LEU A 118 -9.61 -14.93 -14.23
CA LEU A 118 -10.34 -15.53 -13.11
C LEU A 118 -11.83 -15.62 -13.41
N GLU A 119 -12.40 -14.58 -14.03
CA GLU A 119 -13.81 -14.55 -14.41
C GLU A 119 -14.17 -15.63 -15.44
N GLU A 120 -13.29 -15.91 -16.40
CA GLU A 120 -13.41 -17.02 -17.35
C GLU A 120 -13.45 -18.40 -16.65
N GLN A 121 -12.75 -18.53 -15.52
CA GLN A 121 -12.77 -19.73 -14.68
C GLN A 121 -13.90 -19.72 -13.63
N GLY A 122 -14.81 -18.74 -13.71
CA GLY A 122 -15.95 -18.63 -12.80
C GLY A 122 -15.66 -17.94 -11.46
N VAL A 123 -14.45 -17.44 -11.24
CA VAL A 123 -14.06 -16.68 -10.03
C VAL A 123 -14.23 -15.19 -10.30
N ARG A 124 -15.26 -14.57 -9.70
CA ARG A 124 -15.63 -13.18 -10.01
C ARG A 124 -15.59 -12.27 -8.81
N ILE A 125 -14.95 -11.11 -8.96
CA ILE A 125 -15.07 -9.99 -8.03
C ILE A 125 -16.12 -9.02 -8.58
N LEU A 126 -17.35 -9.09 -8.05
CA LEU A 126 -18.47 -8.32 -8.58
C LEU A 126 -18.35 -6.83 -8.22
N ARG A 127 -18.17 -5.98 -9.24
CA ARG A 127 -18.25 -4.52 -9.06
C ARG A 127 -19.66 -4.09 -8.67
N ARG A 128 -19.76 -3.11 -7.77
CA ARG A 128 -21.03 -2.57 -7.25
C ARG A 128 -22.04 -2.19 -8.34
N GLN A 129 -21.56 -1.64 -9.45
CA GLN A 129 -22.38 -1.25 -10.60
C GLN A 129 -23.11 -2.41 -11.29
N HIS A 130 -22.74 -3.67 -11.02
CA HIS A 130 -23.36 -4.87 -11.59
C HIS A 130 -24.23 -5.62 -10.56
N TRP A 131 -24.55 -5.00 -9.43
CA TRP A 131 -25.40 -5.59 -8.42
C TRP A 131 -26.88 -5.40 -8.82
N GLY A 132 -27.69 -6.41 -8.53
CA GLY A 132 -29.14 -6.37 -8.71
C GLY A 132 -29.85 -6.24 -7.36
N PRO A 133 -31.17 -5.96 -7.34
CA PRO A 133 -31.90 -5.67 -6.11
C PRO A 133 -31.76 -6.73 -5.01
N ALA A 134 -31.74 -8.01 -5.38
CA ALA A 134 -31.56 -9.11 -4.43
C ALA A 134 -30.18 -9.09 -3.74
N ARG A 135 -29.13 -8.73 -4.47
CA ARG A 135 -27.76 -8.61 -3.91
C ARG A 135 -27.66 -7.38 -3.02
N ASP A 136 -28.26 -6.26 -3.42
CA ASP A 136 -28.27 -5.04 -2.61
C ASP A 136 -28.95 -5.27 -1.26
N ALA A 137 -30.09 -5.97 -1.26
CA ALA A 137 -30.79 -6.35 -0.04
C ALA A 137 -29.92 -7.24 0.85
N TRP A 138 -29.29 -8.27 0.29
CA TRP A 138 -28.42 -9.18 1.04
C TRP A 138 -27.18 -8.46 1.61
N VAL A 139 -26.51 -7.62 0.82
CA VAL A 139 -25.32 -6.88 1.28
C VAL A 139 -25.70 -5.88 2.38
N ARG A 140 -26.87 -5.23 2.28
CA ARG A 140 -27.37 -4.35 3.35
C ARG A 140 -27.59 -5.12 4.64
N GLU A 141 -28.28 -6.25 4.58
CA GLU A 141 -28.54 -7.10 5.75
C GLU A 141 -27.22 -7.60 6.37
N PHE A 142 -26.30 -8.11 5.54
CA PHE A 142 -24.97 -8.53 5.98
C PHE A 142 -24.21 -7.38 6.65
N PHE A 143 -24.26 -6.18 6.06
CA PHE A 143 -23.61 -5.01 6.62
C PHE A 143 -24.18 -4.65 7.99
N GLU A 144 -25.51 -4.54 8.11
CA GLU A 144 -26.19 -4.17 9.36
C GLU A 144 -25.96 -5.21 10.48
N GLN A 145 -25.98 -6.50 10.15
CA GLN A 145 -25.87 -7.59 11.13
C GLN A 145 -24.43 -7.96 11.49
N GLN A 146 -23.49 -7.91 10.55
CA GLN A 146 -22.14 -8.48 10.72
C GLN A 146 -21.03 -7.42 10.70
N VAL A 147 -21.18 -6.36 9.90
CA VAL A 147 -20.12 -5.35 9.70
C VAL A 147 -20.29 -4.17 10.65
N LEU A 148 -21.45 -3.53 10.63
CA LEU A 148 -21.75 -2.33 11.41
C LEU A 148 -21.47 -2.50 12.93
N PRO A 149 -21.83 -3.63 13.59
CA PRO A 149 -21.58 -3.79 15.03
C PRO A 149 -20.11 -3.80 15.44
N VAL A 150 -19.20 -4.10 14.50
CA VAL A 150 -17.75 -4.13 14.75
C VAL A 150 -17.04 -2.90 14.21
N LEU A 151 -17.75 -1.96 13.56
CA LEU A 151 -17.20 -0.68 13.16
C LEU A 151 -17.27 0.32 14.33
N THR A 152 -16.19 1.07 14.52
CA THR A 152 -16.14 2.16 15.49
C THR A 152 -15.69 3.43 14.79
N PRO A 153 -16.62 4.23 14.23
CA PRO A 153 -16.29 5.51 13.64
C PRO A 153 -15.73 6.46 14.70
N ILE A 154 -14.69 7.20 14.34
CA ILE A 154 -14.08 8.22 15.20
C ILE A 154 -14.23 9.56 14.50
N GLY A 155 -14.98 10.49 15.10
CA GLY A 155 -15.05 11.87 14.62
C GLY A 155 -13.70 12.57 14.75
N LEU A 156 -13.29 13.30 13.72
CA LEU A 156 -12.12 14.15 13.73
C LEU A 156 -12.57 15.59 13.99
N ASP A 157 -12.14 16.15 15.11
CA ASP A 157 -12.34 17.56 15.45
C ASP A 157 -11.01 18.20 15.89
N GLN A 158 -10.99 19.52 16.04
CA GLN A 158 -9.79 20.23 16.50
C GLN A 158 -9.51 20.05 18.00
N ALA A 159 -10.46 19.49 18.76
CA ALA A 159 -10.40 19.37 20.21
C ALA A 159 -9.70 18.07 20.65
N HIS A 160 -9.66 17.04 19.80
CA HIS A 160 -9.07 15.74 20.12
C HIS A 160 -7.85 15.43 19.22
N PRO A 161 -6.83 14.72 19.76
CA PRO A 161 -5.70 14.29 18.95
C PRO A 161 -6.14 13.31 17.87
N PHE A 162 -5.45 13.34 16.73
CA PHE A 162 -5.70 12.42 15.63
C PHE A 162 -5.59 10.96 16.11
N PRO A 163 -6.55 10.08 15.75
CA PRO A 163 -6.57 8.71 16.25
C PRO A 163 -5.34 7.93 15.80
N ARG A 164 -4.87 7.02 16.65
CA ARG A 164 -3.77 6.13 16.31
C ARG A 164 -4.20 5.19 15.18
N ILE A 165 -3.59 5.35 14.02
CA ILE A 165 -3.79 4.47 12.88
C ILE A 165 -2.86 3.26 13.00
N LEU A 166 -3.42 2.06 12.95
CA LEU A 166 -2.64 0.84 12.98
C LEU A 166 -1.89 0.66 11.65
N ASN A 167 -0.64 0.22 11.71
CA ASN A 167 0.13 -0.06 10.50
C ASN A 167 -0.57 -1.12 9.63
N LYS A 168 -0.51 -0.96 8.30
CA LYS A 168 -1.18 -1.80 7.28
C LYS A 168 -2.68 -2.05 7.54
N SER A 169 -3.36 -1.14 8.23
CA SER A 169 -4.83 -1.19 8.40
C SER A 169 -5.53 -0.43 7.28
N LEU A 170 -6.71 -0.90 6.87
CA LEU A 170 -7.53 -0.14 5.93
C LEU A 170 -8.41 0.82 6.73
N ASN A 171 -8.35 2.10 6.37
CA ASN A 171 -9.10 3.16 7.02
C ASN A 171 -9.80 3.99 5.95
N PHE A 172 -11.03 4.38 6.21
CA PHE A 172 -11.76 5.35 5.40
C PHE A 172 -11.77 6.68 6.12
N ILE A 173 -11.41 7.77 5.43
CA ILE A 173 -11.67 9.13 5.87
C ILE A 173 -12.94 9.58 5.14
N LEU A 174 -13.95 9.96 5.92
CA LEU A 174 -15.27 10.35 5.45
C LEU A 174 -15.48 11.83 5.72
N SER A 175 -15.96 12.56 4.72
CA SER A 175 -16.57 13.87 4.93
C SER A 175 -17.99 13.67 5.41
N LEU A 176 -18.38 14.36 6.48
CA LEU A 176 -19.72 14.34 7.03
C LEU A 176 -20.35 15.72 6.82
N GLU A 177 -21.67 15.73 6.65
CA GLU A 177 -22.47 16.96 6.60
C GLU A 177 -23.56 16.86 7.67
N GLY A 178 -23.73 17.93 8.45
CA GLY A 178 -24.76 18.04 9.50
C GLY A 178 -24.20 18.26 10.90
N GLU A 179 -25.11 18.44 11.85
CA GLU A 179 -24.78 18.59 13.28
C GLU A 179 -24.82 17.22 13.96
N ASP A 180 -23.85 16.94 14.84
CA ASP A 180 -23.91 15.76 15.70
C ASP A 180 -25.06 15.88 16.73
N ALA A 181 -25.32 14.81 17.49
CA ALA A 181 -26.35 14.82 18.54
C ALA A 181 -26.12 15.88 19.65
N LEU A 182 -24.97 16.56 19.64
CA LEU A 182 -24.56 17.61 20.57
C LEU A 182 -24.51 19.00 19.89
N GLY A 183 -24.98 19.15 18.66
CA GLY A 183 -25.02 20.41 17.92
C GLY A 183 -23.66 20.88 17.39
N ARG A 184 -22.68 19.98 17.27
CA ARG A 184 -21.34 20.31 16.75
C ARG A 184 -21.22 19.87 15.31
N ASN A 185 -20.58 20.71 14.49
CA ASN A 185 -20.17 20.31 13.15
C ASN A 185 -18.95 19.40 13.25
N VAL A 186 -19.17 18.12 12.97
CA VAL A 186 -18.09 17.16 12.75
C VAL A 186 -17.95 17.03 11.24
N ASP A 187 -16.94 17.67 10.66
CA ASP A 187 -16.77 17.70 9.20
C ASP A 187 -16.12 16.40 8.67
N LEU A 188 -15.40 15.68 9.53
CA LEU A 188 -14.61 14.51 9.15
C LEU A 188 -14.76 13.37 10.16
N ALA A 189 -14.76 12.14 9.67
CA ALA A 189 -14.67 10.94 10.49
C ALA A 189 -13.71 9.92 9.89
N VAL A 190 -13.10 9.11 10.75
CA VAL A 190 -12.31 7.94 10.36
C VAL A 190 -13.06 6.68 10.72
N VAL A 191 -13.18 5.76 9.77
CA VAL A 191 -13.68 4.41 10.01
C VAL A 191 -12.54 3.43 9.77
N GLN A 192 -12.09 2.79 10.84
CA GLN A 192 -11.09 1.72 10.74
C GLN A 192 -11.79 0.41 10.40
N VAL A 193 -11.32 -0.31 9.37
CA VAL A 193 -11.85 -1.63 9.04
C VAL A 193 -11.18 -2.68 9.94
N PRO A 194 -11.93 -3.37 10.82
CA PRO A 194 -11.37 -4.38 11.69
C PRO A 194 -10.71 -5.50 10.90
N ARG A 195 -9.55 -5.97 11.37
CA ARG A 195 -8.84 -7.13 10.77
C ARG A 195 -9.59 -8.44 10.94
N THR A 196 -10.56 -8.50 11.86
CA THR A 196 -11.44 -9.65 12.08
C THR A 196 -12.44 -9.86 10.94
N LEU A 197 -12.74 -8.82 10.16
CA LEU A 197 -13.61 -8.94 9.00
C LEU A 197 -12.84 -9.57 7.83
N PRO A 198 -13.44 -10.56 7.13
CA PRO A 198 -12.83 -11.13 5.95
C PRO A 198 -12.71 -10.07 4.84
N ARG A 199 -11.55 -10.05 4.17
CA ARG A 199 -11.28 -9.12 3.06
C ARG A 199 -12.09 -9.41 1.80
N VAL A 200 -12.49 -10.67 1.63
CA VAL A 200 -13.33 -11.14 0.53
C VAL A 200 -14.51 -11.88 1.15
N ILE A 201 -15.71 -11.42 0.86
CA ILE A 201 -16.96 -12.02 1.37
C ILE A 201 -17.61 -12.78 0.22
N PRO A 202 -17.81 -14.11 0.35
CA PRO A 202 -18.55 -14.86 -0.65
C PRO A 202 -20.01 -14.41 -0.66
N LEU A 203 -20.54 -14.12 -1.83
CA LEU A 203 -21.96 -13.85 -2.01
C LEU A 203 -22.74 -15.16 -2.13
N PRO A 204 -23.95 -15.25 -1.58
CA PRO A 204 -24.80 -16.42 -1.79
C PRO A 204 -25.11 -16.57 -3.29
N PRO A 205 -25.30 -17.82 -3.77
CA PRO A 205 -25.82 -18.04 -5.11
C PRO A 205 -27.17 -17.34 -5.25
N LEU A 206 -27.40 -16.70 -6.40
CA LEU A 206 -28.73 -16.17 -6.71
C LEU A 206 -29.68 -17.36 -6.87
N SER A 207 -30.69 -17.45 -6.02
CA SER A 207 -31.85 -18.34 -6.17
C SER A 207 -32.72 -17.92 -7.34
#